data_AF-A0A935UP51-F1
#
_entry.id   AF-A0A935UP51-F1
#
_cell.length_a   1.000
_cell.length_b   1.000
_cell.length_c   1.000
_cell.angle_alpha   90.00
_cell.angle_beta   90.00
_cell.angle_gamma   90.00
#
_symmetry.space_group_name_H-M   'P 1'
#
loop_
_entity.id
_entity.type
_entity.pdbx_description
1 polymer ?
#
loop_
_entity_poly.entity_id
_entity_poly.type
_entity_poly.pdbx_seq_one_letter_code
_entity_poly.pdbx_strand_id
1 'polypeptide(L)'
;MQDDIEADVRALARARDVFAEDEARAVLRRYGDAVAPYLAAEYDHSTAVEARAHLIHHSIPFARRRSESYRLGLHGLADRSKQVRHEACALLAYAQRPEAMSALEELLEHPDPDTRDDAVAALVALETGNHHYYRDRDRTDAIFWVVNPEDDPHVEEPDLLDRLTGVVLAPVGWLRDLVLRRH
;
A
#
# COMPACT_ATOMS: atom_id res chain seq x y z
N MET A 1 7.66 22.39 7.92
CA MET A 1 7.79 21.10 7.21
C MET A 1 7.51 19.93 8.12
N GLN A 2 8.29 19.67 9.18
CA GLN A 2 7.98 18.59 10.12
C GLN A 2 6.60 18.77 10.79
N ASP A 3 6.35 19.95 11.37
CA ASP A 3 5.06 20.25 12.02
C ASP A 3 3.87 20.12 11.06
N ASP A 4 4.08 20.40 9.77
CA ASP A 4 3.06 20.28 8.73
C ASP A 4 2.74 18.79 8.45
N ILE A 5 3.77 17.93 8.35
CA ILE A 5 3.57 16.48 8.16
C ILE A 5 2.83 15.87 9.36
N GLU A 6 3.23 16.22 10.58
CA GLU A 6 2.57 15.74 11.80
C GLU A 6 1.09 16.17 11.85
N ALA A 7 0.80 17.43 11.50
CA ALA A 7 -0.56 17.93 11.45
C ALA A 7 -1.42 17.19 10.41
N ASP A 8 -0.88 16.94 9.22
CA ASP A 8 -1.59 16.24 8.15
C ASP A 8 -1.78 14.74 8.46
N VAL A 9 -0.81 14.09 9.10
CA VAL A 9 -0.96 12.70 9.58
C VAL A 9 -2.04 12.61 10.67
N ARG A 10 -2.10 13.58 11.58
CA ARG A 10 -3.19 13.65 12.58
C ARG A 10 -4.54 13.93 11.93
N ALA A 11 -4.58 14.68 10.84
CA ALA A 11 -5.81 14.90 10.07
C ALA A 11 -6.30 13.57 9.47
N LEU A 12 -5.40 12.78 8.88
CA LEU A 12 -5.71 11.42 8.40
C LEU A 12 -6.28 10.54 9.54
N ALA A 13 -5.62 10.49 10.69
CA ALA A 13 -6.05 9.69 11.84
C ALA A 13 -7.43 10.12 12.39
N ARG A 14 -7.86 11.34 12.11
CA ARG A 14 -9.17 11.89 12.52
C ARG A 14 -10.23 11.82 11.43
N ALA A 15 -9.88 11.42 10.20
CA ALA A 15 -10.82 11.28 9.11
C ALA A 15 -11.96 10.31 9.49
N ARG A 16 -13.20 10.70 9.24
CA ARG A 16 -14.41 9.95 9.63
C ARG A 16 -15.19 9.40 8.45
N ASP A 17 -14.81 9.80 7.25
CA ASP A 17 -15.41 9.36 6.00
C ASP A 17 -14.35 9.27 4.91
N VAL A 18 -14.74 8.63 3.81
CA VAL A 18 -13.87 8.35 2.67
C VAL A 18 -13.38 9.64 1.99
N PHE A 19 -14.17 10.71 2.00
CA PHE A 19 -13.76 11.98 1.38
C PHE A 19 -12.64 12.65 2.17
N ALA A 20 -12.79 12.74 3.49
CA ALA A 20 -11.77 13.29 4.37
C ALA A 20 -10.48 12.45 4.33
N GLU A 21 -10.60 11.12 4.23
CA GLU A 21 -9.46 10.23 4.07
C GLU A 21 -8.75 10.46 2.72
N ASP A 22 -9.51 10.57 1.62
CA ASP A 22 -8.99 10.81 0.29
C ASP A 22 -8.26 12.15 0.18
N GLU A 23 -8.80 13.20 0.82
CA GLU A 23 -8.16 14.52 0.93
C GLU A 23 -6.85 14.43 1.72
N ALA A 24 -6.88 13.82 2.92
CA ALA A 24 -5.69 13.65 3.74
C ALA A 24 -4.62 12.86 2.98
N ARG A 25 -4.99 11.76 2.32
CA ARG A 25 -4.09 10.97 1.48
C ARG A 25 -3.48 11.81 0.36
N ALA A 26 -4.27 12.62 -0.34
CA ALA A 26 -3.76 13.48 -1.42
C ALA A 26 -2.72 14.49 -0.93
N VAL A 27 -2.88 15.00 0.30
CA VAL A 27 -1.89 15.85 0.96
C VAL A 27 -0.63 15.05 1.30
N LEU A 28 -0.77 13.90 1.96
CA LEU A 28 0.38 13.08 2.38
C LEU A 28 1.26 12.62 1.22
N ARG A 29 0.69 12.34 0.04
CA ARG A 29 1.47 11.97 -1.17
C ARG A 29 2.51 13.02 -1.56
N ARG A 30 2.30 14.30 -1.21
CA ARG A 30 3.25 15.40 -1.52
C ARG A 30 4.54 15.28 -0.72
N TYR A 31 4.49 14.66 0.45
CA TYR A 31 5.67 14.40 1.28
C TYR A 31 6.43 13.14 0.83
N GLY A 32 5.80 12.31 0.01
CA GLY A 32 6.34 11.03 -0.42
C GLY A 32 6.77 10.19 0.78
N ASP A 33 7.92 9.54 0.67
CA ASP A 33 8.48 8.67 1.70
C ASP A 33 8.74 9.35 3.06
N ALA A 34 8.86 10.69 3.11
CA ALA A 34 9.17 11.40 4.36
C ALA A 34 8.07 11.27 5.42
N VAL A 35 6.86 10.87 5.02
CA VAL A 35 5.71 10.66 5.91
C VAL A 35 5.83 9.40 6.77
N ALA A 36 6.59 8.39 6.33
CA ALA A 36 6.66 7.07 6.96
C ALA A 36 6.93 7.09 8.48
N PRO A 37 7.95 7.80 9.01
CA PRO A 37 8.17 7.87 10.45
C PRO A 37 7.00 8.50 11.22
N TYR A 38 6.26 9.43 10.61
CA TYR A 38 5.15 10.13 11.26
C TYR A 38 3.89 9.27 11.32
N LEU A 39 3.62 8.46 10.29
CA LEU A 39 2.55 7.46 10.32
C LEU A 39 2.78 6.44 11.44
N ALA A 40 4.02 5.95 11.56
CA ALA A 40 4.40 5.02 12.63
C ALA A 40 4.28 5.66 14.02
N ALA A 41 4.74 6.91 14.18
CA ALA A 41 4.63 7.62 15.45
C ALA A 41 3.17 7.86 15.86
N GLU A 42 2.29 8.28 14.95
CA GLU A 42 0.88 8.55 15.28
C GLU A 42 0.10 7.26 15.62
N TYR A 43 0.53 6.10 15.11
CA TYR A 43 -0.11 4.81 15.40
C TYR A 43 -0.10 4.51 16.90
N ASP A 44 1.04 4.75 17.57
CA ASP A 44 1.20 4.52 19.01
C ASP A 44 0.35 5.48 19.87
N HIS A 45 -0.01 6.65 19.33
CA HIS A 45 -0.86 7.63 20.00
C HIS A 45 -2.36 7.40 19.73
N SER A 46 -2.69 6.59 18.73
CA SER A 46 -4.06 6.41 18.24
C SER A 46 -4.82 5.32 18.98
N THR A 47 -5.86 5.69 19.71
CA THR A 47 -6.72 4.73 20.43
C THR A 47 -7.85 4.17 19.56
N ALA A 48 -8.27 4.90 18.52
CA ALA A 48 -9.31 4.49 17.59
C ALA A 48 -8.81 3.38 16.65
N VAL A 49 -9.65 2.36 16.43
CA VAL A 49 -9.31 1.21 15.59
C VAL A 49 -9.14 1.63 14.13
N GLU A 50 -10.05 2.48 13.65
CA GLU A 50 -10.07 3.00 12.28
C GLU A 50 -8.81 3.84 12.01
N ALA A 51 -8.43 4.70 12.97
CA ALA A 51 -7.22 5.50 12.87
C ALA A 51 -5.97 4.61 12.73
N ARG A 52 -5.83 3.59 13.58
CA ARG A 52 -4.71 2.65 13.50
C ARG A 52 -4.69 1.87 12.19
N ALA A 53 -5.85 1.42 11.71
CA ALA A 53 -5.95 0.74 10.43
C ALA A 53 -5.55 1.66 9.26
N HIS A 54 -6.03 2.90 9.24
CA HIS A 54 -5.65 3.88 8.23
C HIS A 54 -4.14 4.17 8.24
N LEU A 55 -3.53 4.34 9.42
CA LEU A 55 -2.10 4.63 9.52
C LEU A 55 -1.24 3.49 8.95
N ILE A 56 -1.64 2.22 9.15
CA ILE A 56 -1.00 1.08 8.50
C ILE A 56 -1.27 1.08 6.99
N HIS A 57 -2.54 1.24 6.58
CA HIS A 57 -2.94 1.25 5.18
C HIS A 57 -2.15 2.27 4.35
N HIS A 58 -2.07 3.51 4.84
CA HIS A 58 -1.35 4.60 4.18
C HIS A 58 0.17 4.47 4.32
N SER A 59 0.67 3.51 5.09
CA SER A 59 2.09 3.13 5.13
C SER A 59 2.48 2.09 4.06
N ILE A 60 1.51 1.40 3.46
CA ILE A 60 1.77 0.34 2.46
C ILE A 60 2.65 0.85 1.29
N PRO A 61 2.40 2.00 0.65
CA PRO A 61 3.20 2.48 -0.49
C PRO A 61 4.69 2.67 -0.20
N PHE A 62 5.08 2.76 1.07
CA PHE A 62 6.45 3.03 1.51
C PHE A 62 7.15 1.77 2.06
N ALA A 63 6.44 0.66 2.24
CA ALA A 63 6.92 -0.50 3.00
C ALA A 63 8.14 -1.21 2.40
N ARG A 64 8.35 -1.12 1.08
CA ARG A 64 9.55 -1.64 0.41
C ARG A 64 10.80 -0.76 0.62
N ARG A 65 10.61 0.54 0.87
CA ARG A 65 11.69 1.54 0.91
C ARG A 65 12.00 2.05 2.32
N ARG A 66 11.03 1.96 3.24
CA ARG A 66 11.13 2.56 4.58
C ARG A 66 10.97 1.51 5.67
N SER A 67 11.99 1.46 6.52
CA SER A 67 12.05 0.51 7.64
C SER A 67 10.97 0.77 8.67
N GLU A 68 10.55 2.03 8.81
CA GLU A 68 9.51 2.53 9.71
C GLU A 68 8.14 1.95 9.34
N SER A 69 7.77 2.00 8.06
CA SER A 69 6.53 1.40 7.55
C SER A 69 6.54 -0.12 7.72
N TYR A 70 7.66 -0.77 7.41
CA TYR A 70 7.80 -2.22 7.64
C TYR A 70 7.65 -2.60 9.13
N ARG A 71 8.33 -1.88 10.03
CA ARG A 71 8.22 -2.10 11.48
C ARG A 71 6.81 -1.85 11.98
N LEU A 72 6.11 -0.86 11.43
CA LEU A 72 4.71 -0.60 11.74
C LEU A 72 3.82 -1.80 11.35
N GLY A 73 4.08 -2.45 10.21
CA GLY A 73 3.40 -3.70 9.85
C GLY A 73 3.61 -4.80 10.88
N LEU A 74 4.87 -5.04 11.30
CA LEU A 74 5.17 -6.01 12.35
C LEU A 74 4.48 -5.67 13.68
N HIS A 75 4.45 -4.39 14.06
CA HIS A 75 3.75 -3.94 15.25
C HIS A 75 2.24 -4.21 15.14
N GLY A 76 1.64 -3.92 13.99
CA GLY A 76 0.21 -4.10 13.74
C GLY A 76 -0.27 -5.54 13.78
N LEU A 77 0.60 -6.54 13.55
CA LEU A 77 0.24 -7.96 13.66
C LEU A 77 -0.24 -8.33 15.08
N ALA A 78 0.26 -7.64 16.10
CA ALA A 78 -0.12 -7.84 17.50
C ALA A 78 -1.35 -7.02 17.93
N ASP A 79 -1.97 -6.24 17.03
CA ASP A 79 -3.13 -5.41 17.40
C ASP A 79 -4.32 -6.28 17.81
N ARG A 80 -5.04 -5.83 18.83
CA ARG A 80 -6.28 -6.47 19.31
C ARG A 80 -7.37 -6.53 18.24
N SER A 81 -7.40 -5.57 17.32
CA SER A 81 -8.39 -5.48 16.25
C SER A 81 -7.98 -6.33 15.05
N LYS A 82 -8.90 -7.21 14.63
CA LYS A 82 -8.78 -7.94 13.35
C LYS A 82 -8.54 -6.99 12.18
N GLN A 83 -9.23 -5.85 12.13
CA GLN A 83 -9.09 -4.88 11.04
C GLN A 83 -7.66 -4.33 10.94
N VAL A 84 -7.00 -4.09 12.07
CA VAL A 84 -5.62 -3.60 12.08
C VAL A 84 -4.65 -4.71 11.67
N ARG A 85 -4.87 -5.95 12.15
CA ARG A 85 -4.08 -7.11 11.71
C ARG A 85 -4.21 -7.38 10.21
N HIS A 86 -5.40 -7.20 9.64
CA HIS A 86 -5.62 -7.30 8.19
C HIS A 86 -4.72 -6.34 7.42
N GLU A 87 -4.76 -5.05 7.74
CA GLU A 87 -3.89 -4.05 7.10
C GLU A 87 -2.41 -4.33 7.35
N ALA A 88 -2.05 -4.87 8.51
CA ALA A 88 -0.68 -5.24 8.84
C ALA A 88 -0.17 -6.40 7.97
N CYS A 89 -0.97 -7.45 7.79
CA CYS A 89 -0.67 -8.54 6.86
C CYS A 89 -0.54 -8.02 5.41
N ALA A 90 -1.44 -7.12 4.99
CA ALA A 90 -1.38 -6.49 3.68
C ALA A 90 -0.08 -5.71 3.48
N LEU A 91 0.32 -4.90 4.47
CA LEU A 91 1.57 -4.14 4.44
C LEU A 91 2.78 -5.06 4.29
N LEU A 92 2.86 -6.13 5.09
CA LEU A 92 4.00 -7.05 5.05
C LEU A 92 4.04 -7.86 3.74
N ALA A 93 2.88 -8.28 3.22
CA ALA A 93 2.77 -8.89 1.90
C ALA A 93 3.28 -7.95 0.80
N TYR A 94 2.98 -6.65 0.89
CA TYR A 94 3.48 -5.66 -0.06
C TYR A 94 4.99 -5.38 0.10
N ALA A 95 5.47 -5.36 1.34
CA ALA A 95 6.86 -5.07 1.68
C ALA A 95 7.82 -6.08 1.06
N GLN A 96 7.38 -7.34 0.85
CA GLN A 96 8.19 -8.39 0.22
C GLN A 96 9.53 -8.63 0.95
N ARG A 97 9.49 -8.59 2.27
CA ARG A 97 10.64 -8.72 3.16
C ARG A 97 10.58 -10.04 3.92
N PRO A 98 11.51 -10.98 3.68
CA PRO A 98 11.45 -12.34 4.24
C PRO A 98 11.56 -12.36 5.77
N GLU A 99 12.09 -11.31 6.40
CA GLU A 99 12.18 -11.21 7.86
C GLU A 99 10.80 -11.19 8.55
N ALA A 100 9.71 -10.98 7.81
CA ALA A 100 8.35 -11.06 8.33
C ALA A 100 7.79 -12.49 8.42
N MET A 101 8.43 -13.48 7.79
CA MET A 101 7.88 -14.84 7.69
C MET A 101 7.56 -15.44 9.05
N SER A 102 8.50 -15.42 10.00
CA SER A 102 8.28 -16.01 11.33
C SER A 102 7.12 -15.35 12.09
N ALA A 103 6.97 -14.02 12.00
CA ALA A 103 5.87 -13.32 12.65
C ALA A 103 4.50 -13.63 12.00
N LEU A 104 4.47 -13.88 10.69
CA LEU A 104 3.27 -14.30 9.97
C LEU A 104 2.93 -15.78 10.23
N GLU A 105 3.93 -16.65 10.36
CA GLU A 105 3.75 -18.05 10.73
C GLU A 105 3.09 -18.19 12.12
N GLU A 106 3.47 -17.34 13.09
CA GLU A 106 2.84 -17.31 14.41
C GLU A 106 1.33 -17.00 14.34
N LEU A 107 0.89 -16.17 13.39
CA LEU A 107 -0.52 -15.85 13.20
C LEU A 107 -1.35 -17.00 12.66
N LEU A 108 -0.75 -18.06 12.13
CA LEU A 108 -1.45 -19.27 11.69
C LEU A 108 -2.13 -20.00 12.85
N GLU A 109 -1.68 -19.78 14.08
CA GLU A 109 -2.26 -20.34 15.31
C GLU A 109 -3.25 -19.36 15.99
N HIS A 110 -3.49 -18.18 15.42
CA HIS A 110 -4.37 -17.18 16.01
C HIS A 110 -5.82 -17.70 16.07
N PRO A 111 -6.60 -17.45 17.15
CA PRO A 111 -7.95 -18.02 17.30
C PRO A 111 -8.96 -17.51 16.25
N ASP A 112 -8.80 -16.28 15.79
CA ASP A 112 -9.64 -15.68 14.74
C ASP A 112 -9.31 -16.26 13.35
N PRO A 113 -10.27 -16.90 12.65
CA PRO A 113 -10.04 -17.55 11.36
C PRO A 113 -9.59 -16.57 10.27
N ASP A 114 -10.20 -15.39 10.21
CA ASP A 114 -9.86 -14.43 9.17
C ASP A 114 -8.42 -13.90 9.31
N THR A 115 -7.94 -13.75 10.55
CA THR A 115 -6.53 -13.43 10.82
C THR A 115 -5.59 -14.53 10.30
N ARG A 116 -5.96 -15.81 10.45
CA ARG A 116 -5.18 -16.93 9.89
C ARG A 116 -5.18 -16.87 8.36
N ASP A 117 -6.34 -16.61 7.75
CA ASP A 117 -6.47 -16.51 6.29
C ASP A 117 -5.66 -15.33 5.73
N ASP A 118 -5.65 -14.19 6.42
CA ASP A 118 -4.82 -13.03 6.09
C ASP A 118 -3.32 -13.36 6.17
N ALA A 119 -2.91 -14.11 7.20
CA ALA A 119 -1.52 -14.55 7.37
C ALA A 119 -1.09 -15.53 6.27
N VAL A 120 -1.94 -16.50 5.91
CA VAL A 120 -1.69 -17.43 4.77
C VAL A 120 -1.52 -16.63 3.48
N ALA A 121 -2.41 -15.69 3.18
CA ALA A 121 -2.31 -14.89 1.97
C ALA A 121 -1.02 -14.05 1.93
N ALA A 122 -0.60 -13.49 3.07
CA ALA A 122 0.65 -12.75 3.18
C ALA A 122 1.89 -13.64 3.00
N LEU A 123 1.89 -14.85 3.58
CA LEU A 123 2.96 -15.83 3.41
C LEU A 123 3.10 -16.27 1.94
N VAL A 124 1.99 -16.61 1.28
CA VAL A 124 1.99 -16.94 -0.15
C VAL A 124 2.57 -15.80 -0.98
N ALA A 125 2.18 -14.56 -0.69
CA ALA A 125 2.72 -13.39 -1.37
C ALA A 125 4.24 -13.26 -1.18
N LEU A 126 4.76 -13.50 0.03
CA LEU A 126 6.20 -13.45 0.32
C LEU A 126 6.97 -14.60 -0.36
N GLU A 127 6.46 -15.83 -0.27
CA GLU A 127 7.10 -17.02 -0.85
C GLU A 127 7.23 -16.93 -2.37
N THR A 128 6.24 -16.34 -3.02
CA THR A 128 6.19 -16.19 -4.48
C THR A 128 6.88 -14.93 -4.99
N GLY A 129 7.23 -13.98 -4.11
CA GLY A 129 7.69 -12.66 -4.55
C GLY A 129 6.59 -11.80 -5.17
N ASN A 130 5.31 -12.18 -5.03
CA ASN A 130 4.19 -11.55 -5.74
C ASN A 130 3.11 -11.06 -4.75
N HIS A 131 3.14 -9.76 -4.48
CA HIS A 131 2.19 -9.11 -3.57
C HIS A 131 0.73 -9.15 -4.04
N HIS A 132 0.45 -9.34 -5.33
CA HIS A 132 -0.92 -9.41 -5.84
C HIS A 132 -1.69 -10.60 -5.24
N TYR A 133 -1.01 -11.70 -4.92
CA TYR A 133 -1.62 -12.89 -4.32
C TYR A 133 -2.17 -12.67 -2.90
N TYR A 134 -1.86 -11.55 -2.25
CA TYR A 134 -2.56 -11.16 -1.04
C TYR A 134 -4.05 -10.84 -1.30
N ARG A 135 -4.34 -10.20 -2.46
CA ARG A 135 -5.70 -9.87 -2.90
C ARG A 135 -6.30 -10.98 -3.76
N ASP A 136 -5.49 -11.58 -4.64
CA ASP A 136 -5.86 -12.73 -5.47
C ASP A 136 -5.58 -14.05 -4.75
N ARG A 137 -6.37 -14.36 -3.72
CA ARG A 137 -6.14 -15.52 -2.85
C ARG A 137 -6.24 -16.85 -3.58
N ASP A 138 -7.04 -16.90 -4.64
CA ASP A 138 -7.23 -18.08 -5.48
C ASP A 138 -6.14 -18.21 -6.57
N ARG A 139 -5.24 -17.20 -6.69
CA ARG A 139 -4.16 -17.13 -7.68
C ARG A 139 -4.69 -17.34 -9.10
N THR A 140 -5.72 -16.59 -9.41
CA THR A 140 -6.36 -16.58 -10.74
C THR A 140 -5.57 -15.78 -11.77
N ASP A 141 -4.60 -14.98 -11.30
CA ASP A 141 -3.87 -13.96 -12.06
C ASP A 141 -4.79 -12.89 -12.69
N ALA A 142 -6.01 -12.75 -12.15
CA ALA A 142 -7.02 -11.81 -12.65
C ALA A 142 -7.16 -10.53 -11.80
N ILE A 143 -6.59 -10.51 -10.59
CA ILE A 143 -6.66 -9.38 -9.66
C ILE A 143 -5.25 -8.83 -9.42
N PHE A 144 -5.02 -7.60 -9.89
CA PHE A 144 -3.77 -6.88 -9.68
C PHE A 144 -3.92 -5.85 -8.58
N TRP A 145 -3.15 -6.02 -7.51
CA TRP A 145 -3.08 -5.04 -6.44
C TRP A 145 -2.02 -3.97 -6.76
N VAL A 146 -2.44 -2.91 -7.46
CA VAL A 146 -1.55 -1.79 -7.79
C VAL A 146 -1.49 -0.82 -6.61
N VAL A 147 -0.32 -0.72 -5.95
CA VAL A 147 -0.09 0.20 -4.84
C VAL A 147 0.69 1.42 -5.31
N ASN A 148 1.81 1.19 -6.00
CA ASN A 148 2.59 2.21 -6.69
C ASN A 148 2.51 1.98 -8.21
N PRO A 149 2.80 3.00 -9.04
CA PRO A 149 2.70 2.88 -10.51
C PRO A 149 3.53 1.72 -11.10
N GLU A 150 4.67 1.38 -10.49
CA GLU A 150 5.51 0.25 -10.91
C GLU A 150 4.90 -1.14 -10.66
N ASP A 151 3.80 -1.23 -9.90
CA ASP A 151 3.08 -2.48 -9.65
C ASP A 151 2.01 -2.77 -10.72
N ASP A 152 1.74 -1.84 -11.65
CA ASP A 152 0.73 -2.00 -12.69
C ASP A 152 1.28 -2.82 -13.87
N PRO A 153 0.76 -4.04 -14.14
CA PRO A 153 1.22 -4.87 -15.26
C PRO A 153 0.84 -4.31 -16.63
N HIS A 154 0.00 -3.27 -16.69
CA HIS A 154 -0.48 -2.63 -17.91
C HIS A 154 0.22 -1.32 -18.24
N VAL A 155 1.10 -0.82 -17.36
CA VAL A 155 1.97 0.30 -17.71
C VAL A 155 3.01 -0.23 -18.70
N GLU A 156 2.87 0.14 -19.97
CA GLU A 156 3.87 -0.15 -21.00
C GLU A 156 5.22 0.45 -20.57
N GLU A 157 6.28 -0.37 -20.51
CA GLU A 157 7.62 0.19 -20.41
C GLU A 157 7.82 1.16 -21.59
N PRO A 158 8.34 2.39 -21.38
CA PRO A 158 8.65 3.26 -22.48
C PRO A 158 9.55 2.53 -23.46
N ASP A 159 9.20 2.58 -24.75
CA ASP A 159 9.88 1.86 -25.82
C ASP A 159 11.40 2.05 -25.70
N LEU A 160 12.16 1.01 -26.01
CA LEU A 160 13.63 1.03 -25.96
C LEU A 160 14.20 2.21 -26.76
N LEU A 161 13.48 2.64 -27.80
CA LEU A 161 13.75 3.86 -28.57
C LEU A 161 13.60 5.16 -27.77
N ASP A 162 12.56 5.31 -26.93
CA ASP A 162 12.36 6.50 -26.09
C ASP A 162 13.47 6.62 -25.03
N ARG A 163 13.92 5.47 -24.49
CA ARG A 163 15.03 5.40 -23.53
C ARG A 163 16.38 5.76 -24.17
N LEU A 164 16.58 5.42 -25.45
CA LEU A 164 17.83 5.69 -26.17
C LEU A 164 17.88 7.07 -26.81
N THR A 165 16.74 7.67 -27.15
CA THR A 165 16.67 8.94 -27.89
C THR A 165 16.31 10.14 -27.03
N GLY A 166 15.77 9.94 -25.81
CA GLY A 166 15.34 11.03 -24.93
C GLY A 166 14.16 11.85 -25.47
N VAL A 167 13.49 11.35 -26.51
CA VAL A 167 12.31 11.96 -27.11
C VAL A 167 11.10 11.14 -26.69
N VAL A 168 10.19 11.74 -25.93
CA VAL A 168 8.89 11.13 -25.62
C VAL A 168 7.99 11.34 -26.82
N LEU A 169 7.76 10.30 -27.62
CA LEU A 169 6.70 10.32 -28.62
C LEU A 169 5.38 9.98 -27.93
N ALA A 170 4.45 10.93 -27.88
CA ALA A 170 3.14 10.71 -27.28
C ALA A 170 2.43 9.51 -27.95
N PRO A 171 1.75 8.64 -27.17
CA PRO A 171 1.12 7.45 -27.71
C PRO A 171 0.05 7.80 -28.75
N VAL A 172 0.09 7.08 -29.88
CA VAL A 172 -0.71 7.27 -31.10
C VAL A 172 -2.23 7.11 -30.88
N GLY A 173 -2.67 6.78 -29.65
CA GLY A 173 -4.07 6.63 -29.28
C GLY A 173 -4.91 7.91 -29.29
N TRP A 174 -4.30 9.10 -29.22
CA TRP A 174 -5.02 10.38 -29.15
C TRP A 174 -5.45 10.97 -30.50
N LEU A 175 -5.02 10.41 -31.62
CA LEU A 175 -5.37 10.93 -32.96
C LEU A 175 -6.69 10.38 -33.53
N ARG A 176 -7.37 9.45 -32.83
CA ARG A 176 -8.68 8.95 -33.28
C ARG A 176 -9.84 9.92 -33.02
N ASP A 177 -9.74 10.80 -32.02
CA ASP A 177 -10.82 11.74 -31.68
C ASP A 177 -10.77 13.09 -32.40
N LEU A 178 -9.70 13.37 -33.17
CA LEU A 178 -9.57 14.63 -33.91
C LEU A 178 -10.12 14.58 -35.34
N VAL A 179 -10.56 13.41 -35.82
CA VAL A 179 -11.13 13.23 -37.18
C VAL A 179 -12.66 13.22 -37.20
N LEU A 180 -13.33 13.13 -36.03
CA LEU A 180 -14.81 13.09 -35.95
C LEU A 180 -15.50 14.41 -35.52
N ARG A 181 -14.77 15.53 -35.46
CA ARG A 181 -15.36 16.89 -35.24
C ARG A 181 -15.23 17.82 -36.44
N ARG A 182 -15.40 17.29 -37.65
CA ARG A 182 -15.82 18.06 -38.81
C ARG A 182 -16.72 17.19 -39.68
N HIS A 183 -18.01 17.20 -39.38
CA HIS A 183 -19.11 17.28 -40.34
C HIS A 183 -20.40 17.59 -39.59
#